data_AF-A0A9E5NK70-F1
#
_entry.id   AF-A0A9E5NK70-F1
#
_cell.length_a   1.000
_cell.length_b   1.000
_cell.length_c   1.000
_cell.angle_alpha   90.00
_cell.angle_beta   90.00
_cell.angle_gamma   90.00
#
_symmetry.space_group_name_H-M   'P 1'
#
loop_
_entity.id
_entity.type
_entity.pdbx_description
1 polymer ?
#
loop_
_entity_poly.entity_id
_entity_poly.type
_entity_poly.pdbx_seq_one_letter_code
_entity_poly.pdbx_strand_id
1 'polypeptide(L)'
;GVQLGYHEKEDLRKKLPDLRLDLDEEAEEMGLHPIEVGVQGLNCGIVNADALAKTYETLFLELGGEVQYSTTAEKLVLRPRNELGIHGEPFVWQSSMIVGADTSIGMIEADTTIVAAGAWSGRLLDAIGVQSYMRPKKRNLYVFDHQNLKRLINAQGFNEYGKLPVVQLPGAMVYMKADLQEGNLWLAETGDLGREYRLEDDPQPDERVYTENAYYGVVKYFPCFRD
;
A
#
# COMPACT_ATOMS: atom_id res chain seq x y z
N GLY A 1 -5.24 -7.55 -20.72
CA GLY A 1 -5.21 -8.57 -19.66
C GLY A 1 -3.78 -8.76 -19.19
N VAL A 2 -3.57 -9.21 -17.96
CA VAL A 2 -2.23 -9.52 -17.45
C VAL A 2 -1.71 -10.77 -18.15
N GLN A 3 -0.49 -10.72 -18.69
CA GLN A 3 0.15 -11.89 -19.28
C GLN A 3 0.69 -12.78 -18.15
N LEU A 4 0.35 -14.08 -18.20
CA LEU A 4 0.68 -15.04 -17.14
C LEU A 4 1.70 -16.07 -17.62
N GLY A 5 2.62 -16.43 -16.73
CA GLY A 5 3.47 -17.60 -16.80
C GLY A 5 3.13 -18.58 -15.67
N TYR A 6 3.45 -19.86 -15.88
CA TYR A 6 3.20 -20.93 -14.92
C TYR A 6 4.50 -21.65 -14.60
N HIS A 7 4.70 -21.95 -13.32
CA HIS A 7 5.87 -22.67 -12.80
C HIS A 7 5.41 -23.94 -12.09
N GLU A 8 5.68 -25.08 -12.70
CA GLU A 8 5.48 -26.38 -12.08
C GLU A 8 6.42 -26.58 -10.88
N LYS A 9 6.09 -27.52 -9.98
CA LYS A 9 6.88 -27.82 -8.78
C LYS A 9 8.39 -27.96 -9.06
N GLU A 10 8.76 -28.65 -10.12
CA GLU A 10 10.15 -28.90 -10.45
C GLU A 10 10.90 -27.64 -10.90
N ASP A 11 10.22 -26.72 -11.58
CA ASP A 11 10.80 -25.41 -11.95
C ASP A 11 10.93 -24.52 -10.70
N LEU A 12 9.92 -24.52 -9.84
CA LEU A 12 9.94 -23.82 -8.56
C LEU A 12 11.08 -24.30 -7.65
N ARG A 13 11.30 -25.62 -7.51
CA ARG A 13 12.41 -26.18 -6.72
C ARG A 13 13.78 -25.70 -7.23
N LYS A 14 13.92 -25.55 -8.54
CA LYS A 14 15.17 -25.08 -9.16
C LYS A 14 15.39 -23.58 -8.97
N LYS A 15 14.34 -22.78 -9.17
CA LYS A 15 14.43 -21.30 -9.12
C LYS A 15 14.33 -20.72 -7.70
N LEU A 16 13.62 -21.40 -6.81
CA LEU A 16 13.41 -21.04 -5.40
C LEU A 16 13.78 -22.22 -4.49
N PRO A 17 15.08 -22.55 -4.34
CA PRO A 17 15.51 -23.67 -3.51
C PRO A 17 15.19 -23.48 -2.01
N ASP A 18 14.95 -22.24 -1.58
CA ASP A 18 14.50 -21.92 -0.21
C ASP A 18 13.00 -22.14 0.02
N LEU A 19 12.21 -22.32 -1.06
CA LEU A 19 10.79 -22.57 -0.98
C LEU A 19 10.51 -24.06 -0.72
N ARG A 20 9.83 -24.33 0.38
CA ARG A 20 9.26 -25.64 0.71
C ARG A 20 7.89 -25.78 0.05
N LEU A 21 7.80 -26.70 -0.92
CA LEU A 21 6.55 -26.99 -1.63
C LEU A 21 5.65 -27.99 -0.89
N ASP A 22 6.26 -28.93 -0.18
CA ASP A 22 5.57 -30.02 0.53
C ASP A 22 5.66 -29.75 2.05
N LEU A 23 4.53 -29.61 2.73
CA LEU A 23 4.47 -29.20 4.14
C LEU A 23 4.36 -30.39 5.10
N ASP A 24 4.55 -30.14 6.41
CA ASP A 24 4.39 -31.14 7.48
C ASP A 24 2.99 -31.11 8.10
N GLU A 25 2.69 -32.09 8.96
CA GLU A 25 1.41 -32.24 9.65
C GLU A 25 1.04 -31.00 10.47
N GLU A 26 2.01 -30.37 11.14
CA GLU A 26 1.79 -29.11 11.88
C GLU A 26 1.32 -27.98 10.95
N ALA A 27 1.80 -27.92 9.70
CA ALA A 27 1.32 -26.93 8.75
C ALA A 27 -0.16 -27.16 8.36
N GLU A 28 -0.62 -28.41 8.30
CA GLU A 28 -2.02 -28.75 8.04
C GLU A 28 -2.92 -28.29 9.20
N GLU A 29 -2.48 -28.47 10.45
CA GLU A 29 -3.18 -27.94 11.64
C GLU A 29 -3.31 -26.41 11.62
N MET A 30 -2.34 -25.72 11.00
CA MET A 30 -2.36 -24.26 10.79
C MET A 30 -3.22 -23.84 9.59
N GLY A 31 -3.82 -24.77 8.85
CA GLY A 31 -4.59 -24.49 7.63
C GLY A 31 -3.73 -24.12 6.41
N LEU A 32 -2.45 -24.49 6.42
CA LEU A 32 -1.53 -24.30 5.31
C LEU A 32 -1.56 -25.52 4.38
N HIS A 33 -1.33 -25.30 3.09
CA HIS A 33 -1.42 -26.35 2.08
C HIS A 33 -0.17 -26.39 1.21
N PRO A 34 0.22 -27.58 0.71
CA PRO A 34 1.30 -27.71 -0.27
C PRO A 34 1.10 -26.81 -1.50
N ILE A 35 2.21 -26.35 -2.08
CA ILE A 35 2.20 -25.52 -3.29
C ILE A 35 2.29 -26.40 -4.52
N GLU A 36 1.22 -26.41 -5.32
CA GLU A 36 1.16 -27.19 -6.57
C GLU A 36 1.77 -26.46 -7.77
N VAL A 37 1.53 -25.15 -7.89
CA VAL A 37 1.94 -24.34 -9.03
C VAL A 37 2.21 -22.90 -8.63
N GLY A 38 3.18 -22.27 -9.28
CA GLY A 38 3.42 -20.83 -9.20
C GLY A 38 2.82 -20.12 -10.38
N VAL A 39 2.09 -19.02 -10.15
CA VAL A 39 1.54 -18.16 -11.20
C VAL A 39 2.29 -16.84 -11.21
N GLN A 40 2.93 -16.53 -12.33
CA GLN A 40 3.73 -15.31 -12.49
C GLN A 40 3.02 -14.32 -13.41
N GLY A 41 2.80 -13.09 -12.96
CA GLY A 41 2.47 -11.98 -13.84
C GLY A 41 3.73 -11.46 -14.55
N LEU A 42 3.82 -11.64 -15.87
CA LEU A 42 5.04 -11.32 -16.64
C LEU A 42 5.26 -9.82 -16.82
N ASN A 43 4.18 -9.03 -16.77
CA ASN A 43 4.22 -7.57 -16.86
C ASN A 43 3.94 -6.91 -15.50
N CYS A 44 4.24 -7.62 -14.41
CA CYS A 44 4.12 -7.13 -13.04
C CYS A 44 5.50 -6.87 -12.45
N GLY A 45 5.59 -6.00 -11.47
CA GLY A 45 6.86 -5.69 -10.83
C GLY A 45 6.72 -4.68 -9.69
N ILE A 46 7.82 -4.02 -9.39
CA ILE A 46 7.89 -2.96 -8.39
C ILE A 46 8.24 -1.64 -9.07
N VAL A 47 7.79 -0.54 -8.49
CA VAL A 47 8.17 0.82 -8.89
C VAL A 47 8.73 1.55 -7.68
N ASN A 48 9.73 2.41 -7.90
CA ASN A 48 10.16 3.34 -6.87
C ASN A 48 9.09 4.45 -6.75
N ALA A 49 8.29 4.39 -5.68
CA ALA A 49 7.17 5.30 -5.46
C ALA A 49 7.61 6.77 -5.34
N ASP A 50 8.75 7.03 -4.69
CA ASP A 50 9.29 8.38 -4.52
C ASP A 50 9.73 8.97 -5.86
N ALA A 51 10.43 8.18 -6.68
CA ALA A 51 10.83 8.60 -8.01
C ALA A 51 9.61 8.87 -8.91
N LEU A 52 8.57 8.04 -8.80
CA LEU A 52 7.32 8.23 -9.53
C LEU A 52 6.62 9.53 -9.11
N ALA A 53 6.51 9.79 -7.80
CA ALA A 53 5.89 11.00 -7.27
C ALA A 53 6.63 12.26 -7.73
N LYS A 54 7.96 12.28 -7.62
CA LYS A 54 8.82 13.39 -8.10
C LYS A 54 8.70 13.61 -9.59
N THR A 55 8.57 12.55 -10.37
CA THR A 55 8.37 12.64 -11.82
C THR A 55 7.04 13.32 -12.13
N TYR A 56 5.95 12.92 -11.47
CA TYR A 56 4.64 13.53 -11.67
C TYR A 56 4.60 14.99 -11.21
N GLU A 57 5.25 15.32 -10.11
CA GLU A 57 5.45 16.71 -9.70
C GLU A 57 6.16 17.53 -10.80
N THR A 58 7.29 17.02 -11.31
CA THR A 58 8.07 17.70 -12.34
C THR A 58 7.22 17.96 -13.59
N LEU A 59 6.51 16.93 -14.08
CA LEU A 59 5.62 17.07 -15.23
C LEU A 59 4.49 18.07 -14.98
N PHE A 60 3.94 18.11 -13.77
CA PHE A 60 2.89 19.06 -13.39
C PHE A 60 3.41 20.50 -13.40
N LEU A 61 4.59 20.74 -12.85
CA LEU A 61 5.25 22.05 -12.86
C LEU A 61 5.60 22.51 -14.29
N GLU A 62 6.07 21.61 -15.15
CA GLU A 62 6.36 21.89 -16.57
C GLU A 62 5.12 22.32 -17.36
N LEU A 63 3.93 21.85 -16.95
CA LEU A 63 2.64 22.27 -17.51
C LEU A 63 2.14 23.61 -16.94
N GLY A 64 2.92 24.27 -16.06
CA GLY A 64 2.57 25.52 -15.40
C GLY A 64 1.77 25.36 -14.11
N GLY A 65 1.73 24.15 -13.55
CA GLY A 65 1.15 23.91 -12.23
C GLY A 65 1.95 24.56 -11.11
N GLU A 66 1.30 24.85 -10.00
CA GLU A 66 1.93 25.38 -8.78
C GLU A 66 1.74 24.39 -7.63
N VAL A 67 2.79 24.19 -6.82
CA VAL A 67 2.76 23.29 -5.67
C VAL A 67 3.10 24.06 -4.40
N GLN A 68 2.23 23.97 -3.40
CA GLN A 68 2.45 24.54 -2.07
C GLN A 68 2.71 23.42 -1.07
N TYR A 69 3.93 23.38 -0.55
CA TYR A 69 4.35 22.42 0.48
C TYR A 69 4.06 22.94 1.88
N SER A 70 4.02 22.04 2.85
CA SER A 70 3.79 22.37 4.27
C SER A 70 2.54 23.25 4.48
N THR A 71 1.56 23.10 3.60
CA THR A 71 0.33 23.88 3.56
C THR A 71 -0.83 22.92 3.76
N THR A 72 -1.36 22.88 4.98
CA THR A 72 -2.45 21.98 5.35
C THR A 72 -3.77 22.62 4.95
N ALA A 73 -4.56 21.94 4.11
CA ALA A 73 -5.97 22.27 3.93
C ALA A 73 -6.73 21.86 5.21
N GLU A 74 -7.32 22.83 5.89
CA GLU A 74 -8.01 22.61 7.17
C GLU A 74 -9.50 22.36 6.96
N LYS A 75 -10.12 23.13 6.07
CA LYS A 75 -11.57 23.06 5.79
C LYS A 75 -11.85 23.44 4.34
N LEU A 76 -12.86 22.78 3.76
CA LEU A 76 -13.44 23.21 2.49
C LEU A 76 -14.41 24.37 2.75
N VAL A 77 -14.34 25.41 1.92
CA VAL A 77 -15.18 26.60 2.09
C VAL A 77 -16.41 26.49 1.21
N LEU A 78 -17.58 26.47 1.84
CA LEU A 78 -18.89 26.48 1.19
C LEU A 78 -19.41 27.91 1.10
N ARG A 79 -19.85 28.33 -0.09
CA ARG A 79 -20.60 29.57 -0.30
C ARG A 79 -21.86 29.30 -1.12
N PRO A 80 -22.91 30.12 -1.00
CA PRO A 80 -24.03 30.03 -1.92
C PRO A 80 -23.57 30.44 -3.33
N ARG A 81 -24.15 29.84 -4.36
CA ARG A 81 -23.91 30.27 -5.75
C ARG A 81 -24.36 31.71 -6.00
N ASN A 82 -25.40 32.15 -5.28
CA ASN A 82 -25.91 33.52 -5.30
C ASN A 82 -25.95 34.06 -3.86
N GLU A 83 -25.03 34.95 -3.53
CA GLU A 83 -24.98 35.62 -2.22
C GLU A 83 -26.07 36.68 -2.08
N LEU A 84 -26.70 36.74 -0.92
CA LEU A 84 -27.75 37.71 -0.60
C LEU A 84 -27.30 38.74 0.45
N GLY A 85 -26.11 38.58 1.02
CA GLY A 85 -25.53 39.48 2.01
C GLY A 85 -26.17 39.36 3.39
N ILE A 86 -26.74 38.20 3.70
CA ILE A 86 -27.39 37.92 4.98
C ILE A 86 -26.49 37.03 5.83
N HIS A 87 -26.52 37.24 7.14
CA HIS A 87 -25.63 36.50 8.05
C HIS A 87 -26.03 35.02 8.12
N GLY A 88 -25.06 34.12 7.91
CA GLY A 88 -25.24 32.67 8.04
C GLY A 88 -25.44 31.90 6.73
N GLU A 89 -25.23 32.54 5.58
CA GLU A 89 -25.19 31.83 4.28
C GLU A 89 -24.04 30.79 4.24
N PRO A 90 -24.18 29.67 3.48
CA PRO A 90 -25.37 29.27 2.72
C PRO A 90 -26.46 28.58 3.57
N PHE A 91 -27.72 28.92 3.31
CA PHE A 91 -28.89 28.24 3.89
C PHE A 91 -29.28 26.99 3.11
N VAL A 92 -30.06 26.10 3.74
CA VAL A 92 -30.52 24.82 3.17
C VAL A 92 -31.30 24.93 1.85
N TRP A 93 -31.87 26.09 1.54
CA TRP A 93 -32.61 26.35 0.29
C TRP A 93 -31.75 27.04 -0.78
N GLN A 94 -30.51 27.43 -0.46
CA GLN A 94 -29.56 27.96 -1.43
C GLN A 94 -28.78 26.82 -2.08
N SER A 95 -28.51 26.94 -3.38
CA SER A 95 -27.51 26.08 -3.99
C SER A 95 -26.12 26.47 -3.48
N SER A 96 -25.47 25.54 -2.80
CA SER A 96 -24.10 25.71 -2.31
C SER A 96 -23.08 25.25 -3.36
N MET A 97 -21.89 25.83 -3.28
CA MET A 97 -20.70 25.37 -4.00
C MET A 97 -19.47 25.46 -3.11
N ILE A 98 -18.47 24.63 -3.41
CA ILE A 98 -17.14 24.74 -2.82
C ILE A 98 -16.41 25.82 -3.63
N VAL A 99 -15.84 26.80 -2.95
CA VAL A 99 -15.10 27.92 -3.57
C VAL A 99 -13.60 27.86 -3.29
N GLY A 100 -13.13 26.79 -2.65
CA GLY A 100 -11.74 26.63 -2.24
C GLY A 100 -11.59 25.98 -0.87
N ALA A 101 -10.47 26.24 -0.22
CA ALA A 101 -10.14 25.72 1.10
C ALA A 101 -9.47 26.78 1.98
N ASP A 102 -9.81 26.76 3.28
CA ASP A 102 -9.00 27.41 4.29
C ASP A 102 -7.75 26.56 4.53
N THR A 103 -6.60 27.19 4.48
CA THR A 103 -5.32 26.53 4.70
C THR A 103 -4.53 27.19 5.81
N SER A 104 -3.47 26.52 6.27
CA SER A 104 -2.55 27.05 7.28
C SER A 104 -1.83 28.36 6.88
N ILE A 105 -1.90 28.77 5.61
CA ILE A 105 -1.32 30.02 5.10
C ILE A 105 -2.38 31.04 4.66
N GLY A 106 -3.66 30.76 4.92
CA GLY A 106 -4.79 31.57 4.49
C GLY A 106 -5.70 30.83 3.50
N MET A 107 -6.77 31.50 3.07
CA MET A 107 -7.73 30.93 2.14
C MET A 107 -7.14 30.87 0.73
N ILE A 108 -7.32 29.73 0.06
CA ILE A 108 -7.04 29.56 -1.37
C ILE A 108 -8.38 29.37 -2.08
N GLU A 109 -8.72 30.29 -2.97
CA GLU A 109 -9.94 30.23 -3.80
C GLU A 109 -9.70 29.44 -5.09
N ALA A 110 -10.71 28.70 -5.54
CA ALA A 110 -10.66 27.93 -6.78
C ALA A 110 -12.06 27.72 -7.38
N ASP A 111 -12.13 27.70 -8.71
CA ASP A 111 -13.37 27.36 -9.45
C ASP A 111 -13.74 25.88 -9.30
N THR A 112 -12.73 25.01 -9.12
CA THR A 112 -12.91 23.58 -8.91
C THR A 112 -11.90 23.08 -7.89
N THR A 113 -12.39 22.41 -6.85
CA THR A 113 -11.56 21.81 -5.82
C THR A 113 -11.58 20.30 -5.95
N ILE A 114 -10.40 19.69 -6.10
CA ILE A 114 -10.23 18.23 -6.13
C ILE A 114 -9.65 17.79 -4.78
N VAL A 115 -10.37 16.90 -4.08
CA VAL A 115 -9.88 16.32 -2.82
C VAL A 115 -9.21 14.99 -3.11
N ALA A 116 -7.87 14.98 -3.10
CA ALA A 116 -7.03 13.80 -3.26
C ALA A 116 -6.20 13.51 -1.99
N ALA A 117 -6.80 13.68 -0.81
CA ALA A 117 -6.10 13.63 0.48
C ALA A 117 -5.94 12.22 1.08
N GLY A 118 -6.05 11.16 0.26
CA GLY A 118 -5.85 9.77 0.67
C GLY A 118 -6.65 9.38 1.93
N ALA A 119 -5.97 8.77 2.91
CA ALA A 119 -6.56 8.35 4.19
C ALA A 119 -7.19 9.48 5.01
N TRP A 120 -6.77 10.73 4.77
CA TRP A 120 -7.28 11.93 5.47
C TRP A 120 -8.50 12.55 4.79
N SER A 121 -8.95 12.05 3.64
CA SER A 121 -10.07 12.64 2.88
C SER A 121 -11.34 12.80 3.72
N GLY A 122 -11.63 11.87 4.63
CA GLY A 122 -12.76 11.98 5.55
C GLY A 122 -12.71 13.23 6.43
N ARG A 123 -11.52 13.65 6.89
CA ARG A 123 -11.38 14.86 7.74
C ARG A 123 -11.87 16.13 7.04
N LEU A 124 -11.73 16.21 5.72
CA LEU A 124 -12.18 17.35 4.91
C LEU A 124 -13.64 17.20 4.48
N LEU A 125 -14.02 16.02 3.99
CA LEU A 125 -15.30 15.81 3.33
C LEU A 125 -16.45 15.62 4.34
N ASP A 126 -16.22 14.96 5.47
CA ASP A 126 -17.26 14.67 6.45
C ASP A 126 -17.87 15.97 7.02
N ALA A 127 -17.04 17.00 7.19
CA ALA A 127 -17.45 18.32 7.70
C ALA A 127 -18.45 19.04 6.78
N ILE A 128 -18.48 18.71 5.49
CA ILE A 128 -19.40 19.26 4.50
C ILE A 128 -20.50 18.27 4.09
N GLY A 129 -20.63 17.15 4.81
CA GLY A 129 -21.64 16.13 4.54
C GLY A 129 -21.38 15.29 3.30
N VAL A 130 -20.12 15.23 2.82
CA VAL A 130 -19.71 14.37 1.70
C VAL A 130 -18.93 13.20 2.25
N GLN A 131 -19.28 11.97 1.85
CA GLN A 131 -18.59 10.78 2.31
C GLN A 131 -17.55 10.33 1.29
N SER A 132 -16.34 9.99 1.77
CA SER A 132 -15.27 9.44 0.92
C SER A 132 -15.50 7.98 0.50
N TYR A 133 -16.43 7.27 1.17
CA TYR A 133 -16.63 5.81 1.08
C TYR A 133 -15.34 4.99 1.29
N MET A 134 -14.37 5.58 2.00
CA MET A 134 -13.09 4.96 2.33
C MET A 134 -12.91 4.91 3.84
N ARG A 135 -12.27 3.86 4.34
CA ARG A 135 -11.89 3.73 5.75
C ARG A 135 -10.42 3.36 5.87
N PRO A 136 -9.60 4.16 6.56
CA PRO A 136 -8.19 3.85 6.74
C PRO A 136 -8.01 2.63 7.64
N LYS A 137 -7.00 1.83 7.32
CA LYS A 137 -6.59 0.65 8.09
C LYS A 137 -5.07 0.57 8.06
N LYS A 138 -4.45 0.41 9.23
CA LYS A 138 -2.99 0.30 9.35
C LYS A 138 -2.47 -0.99 8.71
N ARG A 139 -1.36 -0.88 7.99
CA ARG A 139 -0.56 -2.00 7.43
C ARG A 139 0.88 -1.86 7.90
N ASN A 140 1.50 -2.99 8.21
CA ASN A 140 2.91 -3.07 8.60
C ASN A 140 3.70 -3.66 7.43
N LEU A 141 4.93 -3.18 7.28
CA LEU A 141 5.93 -3.68 6.37
C LEU A 141 7.21 -3.91 7.17
N TYR A 142 7.77 -5.11 7.06
CA TYR A 142 8.95 -5.53 7.78
C TYR A 142 10.11 -5.69 6.81
N VAL A 143 11.29 -5.21 7.19
CA VAL A 143 12.49 -5.25 6.36
C VAL A 143 13.47 -6.24 6.99
N PHE A 144 13.89 -7.23 6.21
CA PHE A 144 14.83 -8.26 6.62
C PHE A 144 16.13 -8.11 5.84
N ASP A 145 17.22 -7.93 6.59
CA ASP A 145 18.57 -8.01 6.05
C ASP A 145 19.38 -9.06 6.81
N HIS A 146 19.35 -10.29 6.29
CA HIS A 146 20.05 -11.42 6.88
C HIS A 146 20.75 -12.26 5.80
N GLN A 147 21.92 -12.81 6.13
CA GLN A 147 22.72 -13.60 5.17
C GLN A 147 21.97 -14.84 4.67
N ASN A 148 21.18 -15.49 5.55
CA ASN A 148 20.37 -16.66 5.20
C ASN A 148 19.34 -16.37 4.09
N LEU A 149 18.94 -15.10 3.91
CA LEU A 149 17.95 -14.69 2.92
C LEU A 149 18.57 -14.31 1.56
N LYS A 150 19.90 -14.22 1.45
CA LYS A 150 20.53 -13.74 0.21
C LYS A 150 20.26 -14.67 -0.98
N ARG A 151 20.13 -15.97 -0.78
CA ARG A 151 19.76 -16.91 -1.86
C ARG A 151 18.33 -16.66 -2.35
N LEU A 152 17.38 -16.50 -1.43
CA LEU A 152 16.00 -16.15 -1.74
C LEU A 152 15.89 -14.79 -2.46
N ILE A 153 16.57 -13.76 -1.96
CA ILE A 153 16.57 -12.40 -2.56
C ILE A 153 17.10 -12.42 -3.99
N ASN A 154 18.12 -13.23 -4.27
CA ASN A 154 18.77 -13.34 -5.59
C ASN A 154 18.22 -14.50 -6.44
N ALA A 155 16.93 -14.84 -6.28
CA ALA A 155 16.27 -15.86 -7.08
C ALA A 155 16.35 -15.55 -8.58
N GLN A 156 16.86 -16.50 -9.36
CA GLN A 156 17.11 -16.35 -10.79
C GLN A 156 15.95 -16.93 -11.63
N GLY A 157 15.84 -16.47 -12.87
CA GLY A 157 14.94 -17.08 -13.87
C GLY A 157 13.47 -16.67 -13.79
N PHE A 158 13.15 -15.63 -12.99
CA PHE A 158 11.82 -14.98 -12.98
C PHE A 158 11.81 -13.64 -13.71
N ASN A 159 12.90 -12.89 -13.66
CA ASN A 159 13.03 -11.56 -14.28
C ASN A 159 14.47 -11.30 -14.69
N GLU A 160 14.67 -10.23 -15.47
CA GLU A 160 15.98 -9.80 -15.96
C GLU A 160 16.94 -9.32 -14.85
N TYR A 161 16.40 -8.93 -13.69
CA TYR A 161 17.18 -8.43 -12.57
C TYR A 161 17.83 -9.55 -11.74
N GLY A 162 17.41 -10.80 -11.93
CA GLY A 162 17.88 -11.93 -11.13
C GLY A 162 17.51 -11.76 -9.65
N LYS A 163 16.30 -11.25 -9.38
CA LYS A 163 15.79 -10.99 -8.04
C LYS A 163 14.46 -11.68 -7.81
N LEU A 164 14.14 -11.92 -6.55
CA LEU A 164 12.83 -12.44 -6.16
C LEU A 164 11.72 -11.51 -6.72
N PRO A 165 10.75 -12.02 -7.50
CA PRO A 165 9.57 -11.24 -7.86
C PRO A 165 8.74 -10.93 -6.61
N VAL A 166 7.70 -10.11 -6.74
CA VAL A 166 6.70 -10.01 -5.67
C VAL A 166 6.05 -11.38 -5.51
N VAL A 167 6.26 -12.02 -4.37
CA VAL A 167 5.70 -13.32 -4.03
C VAL A 167 4.51 -13.10 -3.11
N GLN A 168 3.37 -13.68 -3.45
CA GLN A 168 2.22 -13.78 -2.56
C GLN A 168 2.11 -15.23 -2.09
N LEU A 169 1.97 -15.42 -0.78
CA LEU A 169 1.65 -16.70 -0.18
C LEU A 169 0.26 -16.60 0.47
N PRO A 170 -0.83 -16.90 -0.26
CA PRO A 170 -2.18 -16.75 0.27
C PRO A 170 -2.42 -17.57 1.54
N GLY A 171 -1.86 -18.79 1.61
CA GLY A 171 -2.00 -19.65 2.80
C GLY A 171 -1.40 -19.04 4.06
N ALA A 172 -0.25 -18.37 3.96
CA ALA A 172 0.37 -17.67 5.08
C ALA A 172 -0.12 -16.22 5.23
N MET A 173 -1.05 -15.76 4.37
CA MET A 173 -1.55 -14.39 4.30
C MET A 173 -0.44 -13.33 4.28
N VAL A 174 0.60 -13.55 3.48
CA VAL A 174 1.71 -12.59 3.34
C VAL A 174 2.04 -12.33 1.87
N TYR A 175 2.67 -11.18 1.63
CA TYR A 175 3.46 -10.97 0.44
C TYR A 175 4.87 -10.52 0.81
N MET A 176 5.81 -10.78 -0.06
CA MET A 176 7.18 -10.34 0.07
C MET A 176 7.77 -9.90 -1.26
N LYS A 177 8.77 -9.03 -1.22
CA LYS A 177 9.52 -8.59 -2.40
C LYS A 177 10.99 -8.37 -2.06
N ALA A 178 11.88 -8.62 -3.00
CA ALA A 178 13.24 -8.11 -2.91
C ALA A 178 13.23 -6.60 -3.18
N ASP A 179 13.96 -5.84 -2.38
CA ASP A 179 14.30 -4.47 -2.75
C ASP A 179 15.52 -4.45 -3.68
N LEU A 180 15.37 -3.72 -4.80
CA LEU A 180 16.40 -3.69 -5.84
C LEU A 180 17.57 -2.75 -5.49
N GLN A 181 17.39 -1.81 -4.56
CA GLN A 181 18.40 -0.82 -4.22
C GLN A 181 19.26 -1.29 -3.05
N GLU A 182 18.61 -1.72 -1.96
CA GLU A 182 19.27 -2.11 -0.71
C GLU A 182 19.61 -3.61 -0.65
N GLY A 183 18.98 -4.43 -1.50
CA GLY A 183 19.22 -5.88 -1.52
C GLY A 183 18.77 -6.58 -0.23
N ASN A 184 17.74 -6.02 0.41
CA ASN A 184 17.01 -6.60 1.53
C ASN A 184 15.66 -7.18 1.05
N LEU A 185 14.96 -7.86 1.95
CA LEU A 185 13.66 -8.46 1.68
C LEU A 185 12.58 -7.73 2.48
N TRP A 186 11.52 -7.28 1.81
CA TRP A 186 10.38 -6.66 2.47
C TRP A 186 9.25 -7.67 2.55
N LEU A 187 8.56 -7.74 3.68
CA LEU A 187 7.44 -8.64 3.91
C LEU A 187 6.30 -7.90 4.60
N ALA A 188 5.07 -8.17 4.20
CA ALA A 188 3.88 -7.64 4.84
C ALA A 188 2.75 -8.66 4.86
N GLU A 189 1.91 -8.58 5.89
CA GLU A 189 0.71 -9.40 6.03
C GLU A 189 -0.45 -8.82 5.22
N THR A 190 -1.24 -9.69 4.61
CA THR A 190 -2.45 -9.38 3.83
C THR A 190 -3.73 -9.64 4.61
N GLY A 191 -3.65 -10.14 5.85
CA GLY A 191 -4.81 -10.45 6.69
C GLY A 191 -5.68 -9.23 7.01
N ASP A 192 -7.00 -9.41 6.97
CA ASP A 192 -7.95 -8.30 7.07
C ASP A 192 -8.80 -8.30 8.34
N LEU A 193 -9.18 -9.49 8.82
CA LEU A 193 -10.05 -9.67 9.97
C LEU A 193 -9.27 -9.44 11.27
N GLY A 194 -9.90 -8.83 12.27
CA GLY A 194 -9.26 -8.52 13.56
C GLY A 194 -8.48 -7.21 13.60
N ARG A 195 -8.33 -6.50 12.46
CA ARG A 195 -7.68 -5.18 12.40
C ARG A 195 -8.70 -4.06 12.34
N GLU A 196 -8.60 -3.10 13.24
CA GLU A 196 -9.53 -1.97 13.31
C GLU A 196 -9.39 -1.02 12.10
N TYR A 197 -10.52 -0.45 11.69
CA TYR A 197 -10.49 0.73 10.83
C TYR A 197 -10.22 1.95 11.70
N ARG A 198 -9.04 2.53 11.55
CA ARG A 198 -8.62 3.68 12.32
C ARG A 198 -7.60 4.49 11.54
N LEU A 199 -7.78 5.81 11.58
CA LEU A 199 -6.75 6.75 11.18
C LEU A 199 -5.84 7.01 12.38
N GLU A 200 -4.56 6.69 12.21
CA GLU A 200 -3.50 7.05 13.14
C GLU A 200 -2.67 8.14 12.46
N ASP A 201 -2.41 9.26 13.15
CA ASP A 201 -1.55 10.32 12.59
C ASP A 201 -0.07 9.92 12.56
N ASP A 202 0.33 9.01 13.46
CA ASP A 202 1.67 8.44 13.53
C ASP A 202 1.59 6.91 13.70
N PRO A 203 1.31 6.16 12.62
CA PRO A 203 1.16 4.72 12.68
C PRO A 203 2.52 4.05 12.97
N GLN A 204 2.65 3.45 14.15
CA GLN A 204 3.86 2.73 14.55
C GLN A 204 3.83 1.25 14.09
N PRO A 205 4.99 0.69 13.70
CA PRO A 205 5.09 -0.73 13.39
C PRO A 205 4.78 -1.58 14.62
N ASP A 206 4.05 -2.68 14.44
CA ASP A 206 3.80 -3.66 15.49
C ASP A 206 4.59 -4.93 15.20
N GLU A 207 5.64 -5.18 15.98
CA GLU A 207 6.50 -6.36 15.81
C GLU A 207 5.72 -7.67 16.00
N ARG A 208 4.74 -7.70 16.92
CA ARG A 208 3.96 -8.90 17.25
C ARG A 208 3.13 -9.39 16.07
N VAL A 209 2.70 -8.47 15.21
CA VAL A 209 2.01 -8.82 13.97
C VAL A 209 2.89 -9.69 13.06
N TYR A 210 4.21 -9.55 13.12
CA TYR A 210 5.12 -10.52 12.51
C TYR A 210 5.42 -11.69 13.44
N THR A 211 6.00 -11.45 14.62
CA THR A 211 6.61 -12.48 15.46
C THR A 211 5.61 -13.46 16.07
N GLU A 212 4.39 -13.01 16.40
CA GLU A 212 3.35 -13.83 17.03
C GLU A 212 2.31 -14.35 16.03
N ASN A 213 2.36 -13.92 14.77
CA ASN A 213 1.35 -14.27 13.76
C ASN A 213 1.99 -14.76 12.45
N ALA A 214 2.44 -13.84 11.59
CA ALA A 214 2.91 -14.20 10.25
C ALA A 214 4.13 -15.13 10.26
N TYR A 215 5.03 -14.99 11.24
CA TYR A 215 6.28 -15.75 11.35
C TYR A 215 6.07 -17.25 11.21
N TYR A 216 5.13 -17.82 11.97
CA TYR A 216 4.88 -19.26 11.99
C TYR A 216 4.48 -19.80 10.61
N GLY A 217 3.62 -19.07 9.89
CA GLY A 217 3.23 -19.45 8.52
C GLY A 217 4.38 -19.28 7.53
N VAL A 218 5.15 -18.19 7.64
CA VAL A 218 6.28 -17.90 6.76
C VAL A 218 7.35 -18.99 6.86
N VAL A 219 7.76 -19.41 8.06
CA VAL A 219 8.82 -20.41 8.23
C VAL A 219 8.43 -21.82 7.76
N LYS A 220 7.13 -22.09 7.58
CA LYS A 220 6.66 -23.34 6.98
C LYS A 220 6.96 -23.40 5.48
N TYR A 221 6.80 -22.28 4.77
CA TYR A 221 7.13 -22.19 3.34
C TYR A 221 8.59 -21.80 3.08
N PHE A 222 9.18 -20.95 3.92
CA PHE A 222 10.55 -20.45 3.76
C PHE A 222 11.34 -20.66 5.05
N PRO A 223 11.89 -21.87 5.28
CA PRO A 223 12.67 -22.18 6.48
C PRO A 223 13.91 -21.31 6.66
N CYS A 224 14.40 -20.64 5.60
CA CYS A 224 15.52 -19.69 5.67
C CYS A 224 15.25 -18.44 6.53
N PHE A 225 14.00 -18.22 6.96
CA PHE A 225 13.62 -17.22 7.96
C PHE A 225 13.83 -17.67 9.41
N ARG A 226 14.14 -18.95 9.65
CA ARG A 226 14.54 -19.41 10.98
C ARG A 226 15.95 -18.93 11.30
N ASP A 227 16.18 -18.65 12.58
CA ASP A 227 17.50 -18.35 13.14
C ASP A 227 18.46 -19.54 13.00
#